data_AF-A0A9W8BFT3-F1
#
_entry.id   AF-A0A9W8BFT3-F1
#
_cell.length_a   1.000
_cell.length_b   1.000
_cell.length_c   1.000
_cell.angle_alpha   90.00
_cell.angle_beta   90.00
_cell.angle_gamma   90.00
#
_symmetry.space_group_name_H-M   'P 1'
#
loop_
_entity.id
_entity.type
_entity.pdbx_description
1 polymer ?
#
loop_
_entity_poly.entity_id
_entity_poly.type
_entity_poly.pdbx_seq_one_letter_code
_entity_poly.pdbx_strand_id
1 'polypeptide(L)'
;MKVARYLSFLATGLSLLVATATGVSANGDAAGQQGKLVKRLATSAITGQKGAILLKNGNPTSCEVALISNLLGYVAANCLQYSSDGSVDMSPNYQVMISNGTTLSMGMFSVYSATAHFKYDPATYANNIALIKFNAGAPRQFKNYIAANRNDWSTTFFVSRAVTNGTQHAWIPTQVATPGNDVTGQCANASPLFASNMNDLICTSQTTVSTSTNGGSCALPYSSIYGIHDPDLAIAGLYSHSVIVGESLCKYTQIYHYYILLSNYLEWGGDVAKSTIYLYVADMTYVNNNNPNYSMVISGGSSSIGSIVVGGDLSGNSPNPTLPTSSATPTSTTSQPTATTTKASSSATATNTSSASSSGQNSTSGGMNIGIILLIIGIILLILAIIAYLLYRRYKKRREQRQMDLMEMNSDYGRGAQDFIRASYGTDKSAFNGGKHLNTRINLRSDQERHSEY
;
A
#
# COMPACT_ATOMS: atom_id res chain seq x y z
N MET A 1 10.41 -20.73 -66.42
CA MET A 1 10.50 -22.01 -65.67
C MET A 1 11.04 -21.71 -64.27
N LYS A 2 10.55 -22.36 -63.20
CA LYS A 2 10.74 -22.00 -61.75
C LYS A 2 9.87 -20.85 -61.18
N VAL A 3 8.54 -20.94 -61.30
CA VAL A 3 7.59 -20.39 -60.30
C VAL A 3 6.41 -21.37 -60.18
N ALA A 4 6.57 -22.44 -59.40
CA ALA A 4 5.50 -23.35 -58.96
C ALA A 4 6.09 -24.41 -58.00
N ARG A 5 5.78 -24.32 -56.70
CA ARG A 5 5.88 -25.35 -55.62
C ARG A 5 6.01 -24.64 -54.26
N TYR A 6 4.90 -24.11 -53.71
CA TYR A 6 4.78 -23.75 -52.28
C TYR A 6 3.30 -23.53 -51.86
N LEU A 7 2.37 -24.36 -52.37
CA LEU A 7 0.93 -24.31 -52.02
C LEU A 7 0.35 -25.74 -52.05
N SER A 8 0.66 -26.54 -51.03
CA SER A 8 0.15 -27.92 -50.90
C SER A 8 0.28 -28.48 -49.47
N PHE A 9 -0.26 -27.80 -48.45
CA PHE A 9 -0.23 -28.29 -47.06
C PHE A 9 -1.41 -27.82 -46.16
N LEU A 10 -2.59 -27.52 -46.73
CA LEU A 10 -3.78 -27.09 -45.98
C LEU A 10 -5.08 -27.72 -46.53
N ALA A 11 -5.12 -29.06 -46.65
CA ALA A 11 -6.32 -29.76 -47.14
C ALA A 11 -6.43 -31.25 -46.75
N THR A 12 -6.29 -31.61 -45.47
CA THR A 12 -6.73 -32.92 -44.93
C THR A 12 -6.85 -32.85 -43.40
N GLY A 13 -8.05 -33.04 -42.84
CA GLY A 13 -8.23 -33.03 -41.39
C GLY A 13 -9.61 -32.68 -40.84
N LEU A 14 -10.70 -32.86 -41.59
CA LEU A 14 -12.06 -32.65 -41.08
C LEU A 14 -13.02 -33.73 -41.59
N SER A 15 -13.21 -34.80 -40.82
CA SER A 15 -14.33 -35.74 -40.96
C SER A 15 -14.46 -36.64 -39.73
N LEU A 16 -15.72 -36.95 -39.40
CA LEU A 16 -16.20 -38.00 -38.49
C LEU A 16 -15.73 -37.97 -37.01
N LEU A 17 -16.63 -37.52 -36.15
CA LEU A 17 -17.36 -38.49 -35.32
C LEU A 17 -18.75 -37.96 -34.92
N VAL A 18 -19.79 -38.50 -35.54
CA VAL A 18 -21.17 -38.42 -35.04
C VAL A 18 -21.39 -39.63 -34.16
N ALA A 19 -21.64 -39.42 -32.87
CA ALA A 19 -22.12 -40.44 -31.96
C ALA A 19 -23.40 -39.96 -31.29
N THR A 20 -24.50 -40.66 -31.56
CA THR A 20 -25.82 -40.41 -30.98
C THR A 20 -25.88 -40.82 -29.52
N ALA A 21 -26.44 -39.95 -28.67
CA ALA A 21 -26.88 -40.31 -27.32
C ALA A 21 -28.22 -39.62 -27.01
N THR A 22 -29.31 -40.18 -27.54
CA THR A 22 -30.66 -39.90 -27.04
C THR A 22 -30.94 -40.81 -25.84
N GLY A 23 -31.23 -40.27 -24.67
CA GLY A 23 -31.86 -41.06 -23.62
C GLY A 23 -31.73 -40.55 -22.18
N VAL A 24 -32.90 -40.50 -21.54
CA VAL A 24 -33.16 -40.84 -20.13
C VAL A 24 -33.11 -39.72 -19.07
N SER A 25 -34.28 -39.59 -18.44
CA SER A 25 -34.58 -39.14 -17.08
C SER A 25 -34.43 -37.67 -16.71
N ALA A 26 -35.57 -36.97 -16.78
CA ALA A 26 -35.92 -36.04 -15.72
C ALA A 26 -36.33 -36.84 -14.46
N ASN A 27 -35.49 -36.81 -13.43
CA ASN A 27 -35.88 -36.88 -12.02
C ASN A 27 -34.71 -36.32 -11.18
N GLY A 28 -35.04 -35.63 -10.10
CA GLY A 28 -34.12 -34.66 -9.50
C GLY A 28 -33.06 -35.27 -8.58
N ASP A 29 -31.98 -34.52 -8.39
CA ASP A 29 -31.08 -34.64 -7.25
C ASP A 29 -30.75 -33.24 -6.71
N ALA A 30 -31.39 -32.88 -5.59
CA ALA A 30 -31.00 -31.74 -4.78
C ALA A 30 -29.83 -32.14 -3.84
N ALA A 31 -28.74 -32.64 -4.43
CA ALA A 31 -27.55 -33.09 -3.72
C ALA A 31 -26.32 -32.94 -4.64
N GLY A 32 -25.21 -32.40 -4.10
CA GLY A 32 -23.93 -32.43 -4.82
C GLY A 32 -23.34 -31.10 -5.30
N GLN A 33 -23.59 -29.98 -4.62
CA GLN A 33 -22.54 -28.95 -4.50
C GLN A 33 -21.39 -29.53 -3.64
N GLN A 34 -20.66 -30.51 -4.19
CA GLN A 34 -19.43 -30.99 -3.57
C GLN A 34 -18.47 -29.80 -3.50
N GLY A 35 -18.09 -29.42 -2.28
CA GLY A 35 -17.34 -28.20 -2.03
C GLY A 35 -16.11 -28.13 -2.93
N LYS A 36 -16.10 -27.16 -3.85
CA LYS A 36 -14.97 -26.88 -4.72
C LYS A 36 -13.74 -26.70 -3.82
N LEU A 37 -12.80 -27.63 -3.89
CA LEU A 37 -11.57 -27.57 -3.10
C LEU A 37 -10.75 -26.37 -3.61
N VAL A 38 -10.92 -25.22 -2.96
CA VAL A 38 -10.17 -24.01 -3.29
C VAL A 38 -8.76 -24.18 -2.75
N LYS A 39 -7.78 -23.82 -3.58
CA LYS A 39 -6.36 -24.02 -3.28
C LYS A 39 -5.90 -22.94 -2.31
N ARG A 40 -5.98 -23.24 -1.01
CA ARG A 40 -5.47 -22.38 0.07
C ARG A 40 -4.14 -21.73 -0.33
N LEU A 41 -4.11 -20.40 -0.33
CA LEU A 41 -2.90 -19.61 -0.48
C LEU A 41 -1.85 -20.07 0.53
N ALA A 42 -0.70 -20.52 0.04
CA ALA A 42 0.45 -20.82 0.88
C ALA A 42 1.06 -19.52 1.41
N THR A 43 1.70 -19.58 2.58
CA THR A 43 2.46 -18.45 3.17
C THR A 43 3.53 -17.88 2.22
N SER A 44 4.03 -18.70 1.29
CA SER A 44 4.94 -18.28 0.21
C SER A 44 4.34 -17.30 -0.79
N ALA A 45 3.02 -17.11 -0.84
CA ALA A 45 2.42 -16.05 -1.67
C ALA A 45 2.75 -14.64 -1.13
N ILE A 46 2.91 -14.49 0.19
CA ILE A 46 3.21 -13.21 0.86
C ILE A 46 4.64 -12.77 0.58
N THR A 47 5.58 -13.71 0.48
CA THR A 47 6.98 -13.41 0.15
C THR A 47 7.13 -12.96 -1.30
N GLY A 48 6.16 -13.26 -2.17
CA GLY A 48 6.05 -12.70 -3.51
C GLY A 48 5.39 -11.31 -3.57
N GLN A 49 4.71 -10.86 -2.51
CA GLN A 49 4.06 -9.55 -2.49
C GLN A 49 5.06 -8.41 -2.37
N LYS A 50 4.77 -7.32 -3.09
CA LYS A 50 5.47 -6.05 -2.91
C LYS A 50 5.18 -5.51 -1.51
N GLY A 51 6.23 -5.04 -0.85
CA GLY A 51 6.16 -4.31 0.41
C GLY A 51 7.23 -3.23 0.41
N ALA A 52 7.19 -2.33 1.38
CA ALA A 52 8.19 -1.28 1.49
C ALA A 52 8.46 -0.88 2.93
N ILE A 53 9.64 -0.32 3.17
CA ILE A 53 10.06 0.20 4.47
C ILE A 53 10.38 1.69 4.31
N LEU A 54 9.95 2.48 5.29
CA LEU A 54 10.35 3.87 5.41
C LEU A 54 11.80 3.95 5.92
N LEU A 55 12.61 4.78 5.27
CA LEU A 55 13.93 5.18 5.73
C LEU A 55 13.86 6.63 6.19
N LYS A 56 14.56 6.94 7.28
CA LYS A 56 14.74 8.31 7.80
C LYS A 56 16.23 8.62 7.81
N ASN A 57 16.65 9.63 7.04
CA ASN A 57 18.06 10.02 6.88
C ASN A 57 18.95 8.86 6.40
N GLY A 58 18.45 8.01 5.50
CA GLY A 58 19.14 6.83 4.98
C GLY A 58 19.18 5.62 5.94
N ASN A 59 18.77 5.77 7.20
CA ASN A 59 18.63 4.66 8.14
C ASN A 59 17.26 3.98 7.95
N PRO A 60 17.19 2.64 7.99
CA PRO A 60 15.93 1.92 7.95
C PRO A 60 15.19 2.09 9.28
N THR A 61 13.86 2.17 9.19
CA THR A 61 12.97 2.18 10.36
C THR A 61 12.22 0.83 10.47
N SER A 62 11.52 0.59 11.58
CA SER A 62 10.54 -0.51 11.66
C SER A 62 9.21 -0.22 10.95
N CYS A 63 9.08 0.92 10.27
CA CYS A 63 7.82 1.39 9.72
C CYS A 63 7.60 0.87 8.30
N GLU A 64 6.72 -0.12 8.14
CA GLU A 64 6.26 -0.57 6.84
C GLU A 64 5.38 0.47 6.16
N VAL A 65 5.58 0.61 4.85
CA VAL A 65 4.77 1.43 3.98
C VAL A 65 3.81 0.51 3.23
N ALA A 66 2.51 0.64 3.50
CA ALA A 66 1.47 -0.02 2.73
C ALA A 66 1.37 0.66 1.36
N LEU A 67 2.15 0.15 0.41
CA LEU A 67 2.17 0.60 -0.97
C LEU A 67 0.78 0.48 -1.58
N ILE A 68 0.25 1.59 -2.12
CA ILE A 68 -0.98 1.62 -2.92
C ILE A 68 -0.65 1.62 -4.41
N SER A 69 0.38 2.38 -4.80
CA SER A 69 0.84 2.47 -6.18
C SER A 69 2.33 2.77 -6.26
N ASN A 70 2.85 2.96 -7.48
CA ASN A 70 4.19 3.45 -7.71
C ASN A 70 4.41 4.93 -7.33
N LEU A 71 3.37 5.64 -6.84
CA LEU A 71 3.40 7.04 -6.44
C LEU A 71 2.98 7.32 -4.99
N LEU A 72 2.28 6.39 -4.34
CA LEU A 72 1.73 6.60 -2.99
C LEU A 72 1.68 5.33 -2.13
N GLY A 73 1.74 5.54 -0.82
CA GLY A 73 1.54 4.51 0.20
C GLY A 73 1.09 5.11 1.53
N TYR A 74 0.47 4.29 2.38
CA TYR A 74 0.23 4.66 3.78
C TYR A 74 1.43 4.26 4.65
N VAL A 75 1.62 4.99 5.75
CA VAL A 75 2.54 4.66 6.85
C VAL A 75 1.87 5.05 8.17
N ALA A 76 2.32 4.52 9.31
CA ALA A 76 1.83 4.99 10.61
C ALA A 76 2.28 6.44 10.86
N ALA A 77 1.40 7.28 11.41
CA ALA A 77 1.68 8.71 11.59
C ALA A 77 2.83 8.98 12.56
N ASN A 78 2.96 8.17 13.61
CA ASN A 78 4.04 8.19 14.61
C ASN A 78 5.43 7.78 14.07
N CYS A 79 5.54 7.36 12.81
CA CYS A 79 6.81 7.17 12.12
C CYS A 79 7.39 8.48 11.54
N LEU A 80 6.59 9.54 11.50
CA LEU A 80 6.94 10.84 10.95
C LEU A 80 7.29 11.83 12.07
N GLN A 81 8.08 12.84 11.72
CA GLN A 81 8.41 13.97 12.59
C GLN A 81 7.39 15.08 12.35
N TYR A 82 7.11 15.87 13.38
CA TYR A 82 6.12 16.94 13.31
C TYR A 82 6.74 18.28 13.68
N SER A 83 6.37 19.30 12.91
CA SER A 83 6.64 20.70 13.19
C SER A 83 5.76 21.19 14.36
N SER A 84 6.09 22.34 14.94
CA SER A 84 5.33 22.95 16.05
C SER A 84 3.88 23.35 15.69
N ASP A 85 3.55 23.41 14.40
CA ASP A 85 2.20 23.67 13.89
C ASP A 85 1.38 22.38 13.66
N GLY A 86 1.94 21.20 13.97
CA GLY A 86 1.32 19.90 13.73
C GLY A 86 1.41 19.39 12.29
N SER A 87 2.06 20.14 11.38
CA SER A 87 2.38 19.63 10.04
C SER A 87 3.50 18.59 10.11
N VAL A 88 3.59 17.71 9.10
CA VAL A 88 4.72 16.78 8.99
C VAL A 88 5.98 17.56 8.62
N ASP A 89 6.99 17.45 9.48
CA ASP A 89 8.32 18.01 9.25
C ASP A 89 9.03 17.19 8.17
N MET A 90 9.23 17.79 7.00
CA MET A 90 9.93 17.20 5.85
C MET A 90 11.44 17.53 5.83
N SER A 91 12.00 18.12 6.90
CA SER A 91 13.45 18.33 7.02
C SER A 91 14.28 17.04 7.15
N PRO A 92 13.78 15.93 7.76
CA PRO A 92 14.43 14.64 7.63
C PRO A 92 14.28 14.10 6.20
N ASN A 93 15.35 13.53 5.65
CA ASN A 93 15.30 12.89 4.34
C ASN A 93 14.55 11.55 4.43
N TYR A 94 13.24 11.61 4.20
CA TYR A 94 12.36 10.44 4.12
C TYR A 94 12.47 9.77 2.76
N GLN A 95 12.67 8.44 2.76
CA GLN A 95 12.73 7.63 1.54
C GLN A 95 11.92 6.35 1.72
N VAL A 96 11.36 5.82 0.64
CA VAL A 96 10.67 4.53 0.61
C VAL A 96 11.55 3.54 -0.13
N MET A 97 12.00 2.49 0.55
CA MET A 97 12.69 1.37 -0.08
C MET A 97 11.68 0.27 -0.38
N ILE A 98 11.51 -0.05 -1.67
CA ILE A 98 10.49 -0.98 -2.15
C ILE A 98 11.10 -2.35 -2.45
N SER A 99 10.46 -3.42 -1.96
CA SER A 99 10.75 -4.80 -2.33
C SER A 99 9.88 -5.23 -3.52
N ASN A 100 10.46 -6.03 -4.42
CA ASN A 100 9.73 -6.76 -5.46
C ASN A 100 9.24 -8.15 -4.99
N GLY A 101 9.25 -8.41 -3.68
CA GLY A 101 8.92 -9.71 -3.08
C GLY A 101 10.13 -10.39 -2.46
N THR A 102 10.63 -11.45 -3.11
CA THR A 102 11.45 -12.53 -2.54
C THR A 102 12.89 -12.20 -2.12
N THR A 103 13.19 -10.91 -1.83
CA THR A 103 14.45 -10.22 -1.43
C THR A 103 14.98 -9.20 -2.45
N LEU A 104 14.45 -9.18 -3.67
CA LEU A 104 14.91 -8.24 -4.71
C LEU A 104 14.41 -6.82 -4.44
N SER A 105 15.33 -5.89 -4.17
CA SER A 105 15.00 -4.46 -4.06
C SER A 105 14.58 -3.89 -5.42
N MET A 106 13.45 -3.19 -5.46
CA MET A 106 13.10 -2.32 -6.58
C MET A 106 13.93 -1.03 -6.56
N GLY A 107 14.37 -0.57 -5.40
CA GLY A 107 15.12 0.68 -5.23
C GLY A 107 14.58 1.52 -4.08
N MET A 108 15.20 2.69 -3.90
CA MET A 108 14.80 3.71 -2.93
C MET A 108 14.27 4.94 -3.65
N PHE A 109 13.22 5.54 -3.12
CA PHE A 109 12.55 6.69 -3.72
C PHE A 109 12.28 7.74 -2.65
N SER A 110 12.76 8.98 -2.86
CA SER A 110 12.52 10.06 -1.90
C SER A 110 11.03 10.38 -1.79
N VAL A 111 10.57 10.59 -0.54
CA VAL A 111 9.24 11.11 -0.24
C VAL A 111 9.29 12.62 -0.45
N TYR A 112 8.44 13.14 -1.34
CA TYR A 112 8.37 14.59 -1.61
C TYR A 112 7.18 15.27 -0.94
N SER A 113 6.27 14.50 -0.35
CA SER A 113 5.12 15.00 0.40
C SER A 113 4.63 13.92 1.36
N ALA A 114 4.30 14.32 2.58
CA ALA A 114 3.67 13.50 3.59
C ALA A 114 2.49 14.27 4.21
N THR A 115 1.44 13.57 4.60
CA THR A 115 0.26 14.17 5.22
C THR A 115 -0.32 13.19 6.23
N ALA A 116 -0.22 13.54 7.51
CA ALA A 116 -0.85 12.80 8.59
C ALA A 116 -2.37 13.01 8.57
N HIS A 117 -3.12 12.06 9.13
CA HIS A 117 -4.55 12.20 9.30
C HIS A 117 -4.86 13.43 10.18
N PHE A 118 -5.80 14.28 9.76
CA PHE A 118 -6.15 15.54 10.45
C PHE A 118 -6.81 15.35 11.84
N LYS A 119 -7.09 14.09 12.20
CA LYS A 119 -7.52 13.65 13.55
C LYS A 119 -6.50 12.73 14.24
N TYR A 120 -5.26 12.69 13.76
CA TYR A 120 -4.19 11.97 14.45
C TYR A 120 -3.95 12.58 15.82
N ASP A 121 -4.06 11.76 16.86
CA ASP A 121 -3.71 12.11 18.23
C ASP A 121 -2.44 11.35 18.65
N PRO A 122 -1.29 12.02 18.88
CA PRO A 122 -0.05 11.37 19.28
C PRO A 122 -0.07 10.84 20.72
N ALA A 123 -0.98 11.29 21.59
CA ALA A 123 -1.08 10.81 22.97
C ALA A 123 -1.84 9.48 23.07
N THR A 124 -2.89 9.30 22.26
CA THR A 124 -3.71 8.06 22.26
C THR A 124 -3.40 7.12 21.10
N TYR A 125 -2.69 7.58 20.08
CA TYR A 125 -2.51 6.91 18.77
C TYR A 125 -3.83 6.70 17.99
N ALA A 126 -4.88 7.45 18.32
CA ALA A 126 -6.09 7.49 17.50
C ALA A 126 -5.78 8.08 16.12
N ASN A 127 -6.32 7.46 15.06
CA ASN A 127 -6.07 7.83 13.67
C ASN A 127 -4.58 7.94 13.30
N ASN A 128 -3.73 7.08 13.86
CA ASN A 128 -2.28 7.04 13.66
C ASN A 128 -1.88 6.53 12.25
N ILE A 129 -2.28 7.26 11.21
CA ILE A 129 -2.00 6.98 9.81
C ILE A 129 -1.61 8.26 9.06
N ALA A 130 -0.69 8.13 8.12
CA ALA A 130 -0.25 9.17 7.21
C ALA A 130 -0.19 8.63 5.77
N LEU A 131 -0.48 9.48 4.79
CA LEU A 131 -0.23 9.20 3.39
C LEU A 131 1.09 9.84 2.97
N ILE A 132 1.96 9.08 2.31
CA ILE A 132 3.21 9.57 1.74
C ILE A 132 3.21 9.45 0.22
N LYS A 133 3.79 10.45 -0.45
CA LYS A 133 3.92 10.54 -1.91
C LYS A 133 5.39 10.47 -2.31
N PHE A 134 5.69 9.58 -3.24
CA PHE A 134 7.02 9.32 -3.80
C PHE A 134 6.89 9.06 -5.31
N ASN A 135 7.98 8.69 -6.00
CA ASN A 135 7.90 8.34 -7.42
C ASN A 135 8.85 7.19 -7.76
N ALA A 136 8.30 5.98 -7.95
CA ALA A 136 9.06 4.79 -8.33
C ALA A 136 9.31 4.64 -9.85
N GLY A 137 8.90 5.63 -10.65
CA GLY A 137 9.18 5.73 -12.08
C GLY A 137 8.21 4.97 -13.00
N ALA A 138 8.17 5.41 -14.26
CA ALA A 138 7.26 4.89 -15.29
C ALA A 138 7.42 3.42 -15.73
N PRO A 139 8.61 2.76 -15.72
CA PRO A 139 8.70 1.36 -16.13
C PRO A 139 8.09 0.38 -15.11
N ARG A 140 7.49 0.89 -14.02
CA ARG A 140 7.04 0.13 -12.86
C ARG A 140 5.71 0.65 -12.33
N GLN A 141 4.74 0.89 -13.21
CA GLN A 141 3.37 1.08 -12.77
C GLN A 141 2.86 -0.21 -12.12
N PHE A 142 2.43 -0.10 -10.87
CA PHE A 142 1.72 -1.14 -10.14
C PHE A 142 0.61 -0.48 -9.34
N LYS A 143 -0.48 -1.22 -9.14
CA LYS A 143 -1.59 -0.88 -8.24
C LYS A 143 -1.74 -2.05 -7.27
N ASN A 144 -1.80 -1.76 -5.98
CA ASN A 144 -2.12 -2.72 -4.94
C ASN A 144 -3.52 -2.40 -4.41
N TYR A 145 -4.26 -3.44 -4.05
CA TYR A 145 -5.58 -3.30 -3.44
C TYR A 145 -5.46 -3.33 -1.90
N ILE A 146 -6.36 -2.63 -1.24
CA ILE A 146 -6.58 -2.74 0.21
C ILE A 146 -7.64 -3.81 0.48
N ALA A 147 -7.33 -4.80 1.32
CA ALA A 147 -8.33 -5.74 1.79
C ALA A 147 -9.35 -4.99 2.67
N ALA A 148 -10.61 -4.99 2.26
CA ALA A 148 -11.73 -4.47 3.03
C ALA A 148 -12.65 -5.62 3.47
N ASN A 149 -13.72 -5.30 4.20
CA ASN A 149 -14.66 -6.25 4.81
C ASN A 149 -13.99 -7.43 5.55
N ARG A 150 -13.65 -7.25 6.83
CA ARG A 150 -13.04 -8.29 7.67
C ARG A 150 -13.80 -9.62 7.69
N ASN A 151 -15.12 -9.59 7.49
CA ASN A 151 -15.97 -10.79 7.49
C ASN A 151 -15.72 -11.70 6.27
N ASP A 152 -15.17 -11.16 5.18
CA ASP A 152 -14.82 -11.92 3.97
C ASP A 152 -13.47 -12.65 4.09
N TRP A 153 -12.69 -12.38 5.14
CA TRP A 153 -11.33 -12.88 5.25
C TRP A 153 -11.31 -14.33 5.75
N SER A 154 -10.86 -15.26 4.90
CA SER A 154 -10.73 -16.67 5.30
C SER A 154 -9.60 -16.91 6.31
N THR A 155 -8.62 -15.99 6.35
CA THR A 155 -7.60 -15.87 7.38
C THR A 155 -6.89 -14.50 7.28
N THR A 156 -6.05 -14.18 8.25
CA THR A 156 -5.23 -12.96 8.29
C THR A 156 -3.77 -13.35 8.50
N PHE A 157 -2.85 -12.72 7.77
CA PHE A 157 -1.42 -12.87 8.01
C PHE A 157 -0.84 -11.62 8.66
N PHE A 158 -0.04 -11.82 9.71
CA PHE A 158 0.83 -10.82 10.29
C PHE A 158 2.18 -10.91 9.58
N VAL A 159 2.65 -9.78 9.03
CA VAL A 159 3.81 -9.74 8.13
C VAL A 159 4.82 -8.71 8.64
N SER A 160 6.08 -9.14 8.73
CA SER A 160 7.20 -8.28 9.13
C SER A 160 8.22 -8.23 8.01
N ARG A 161 8.60 -7.02 7.64
CA ARG A 161 9.63 -6.73 6.64
C ARG A 161 10.69 -5.85 7.29
N ALA A 162 11.94 -6.14 7.00
CA ALA A 162 13.08 -5.41 7.53
C ALA A 162 14.23 -5.45 6.52
N VAL A 163 15.19 -4.53 6.70
CA VAL A 163 16.42 -4.47 5.90
C VAL A 163 17.60 -4.36 6.88
N THR A 164 18.70 -5.07 6.62
CA THR A 164 19.82 -5.12 7.57
C THR A 164 20.57 -3.80 7.66
N ASN A 165 20.65 -3.07 6.55
CA ASN A 165 21.33 -1.80 6.44
C ASN A 165 20.75 -1.00 5.26
N GLY A 166 20.31 0.23 5.52
CA GLY A 166 19.73 1.11 4.51
C GLY A 166 20.66 1.41 3.33
N THR A 167 21.99 1.38 3.53
CA THR A 167 22.99 1.59 2.46
C THR A 167 23.27 0.34 1.62
N GLN A 168 23.09 -0.86 2.16
CA GLN A 168 23.34 -2.11 1.43
C GLN A 168 22.10 -2.60 0.67
N HIS A 169 20.93 -2.02 0.98
CA HIS A 169 19.62 -2.37 0.42
C HIS A 169 19.26 -3.86 0.57
N ALA A 170 19.87 -4.55 1.54
CA ALA A 170 19.70 -5.96 1.77
C ALA A 170 18.43 -6.24 2.59
N TRP A 171 17.44 -6.84 1.93
CA TRP A 171 16.20 -7.28 2.56
C TRP A 171 16.42 -8.52 3.42
N ILE A 172 15.82 -8.50 4.60
CA ILE A 172 15.72 -9.65 5.49
C ILE A 172 14.56 -10.54 5.00
N PRO A 173 14.67 -11.88 5.05
CA PRO A 173 13.57 -12.76 4.69
C PRO A 173 12.28 -12.36 5.41
N THR A 174 11.20 -12.18 4.66
CA THR A 174 9.91 -11.76 5.20
C THR A 174 9.39 -12.77 6.22
N GLN A 175 9.16 -12.31 7.45
CA GLN A 175 8.60 -13.13 8.51
C GLN A 175 7.07 -13.05 8.44
N VAL A 176 6.42 -14.19 8.66
CA VAL A 176 4.96 -14.35 8.54
C VAL A 176 4.46 -15.15 9.73
N ALA A 177 3.36 -14.70 10.34
CA ALA A 177 2.55 -15.50 11.26
C ALA A 177 1.08 -15.51 10.83
N THR A 178 0.38 -16.60 11.14
CA THR A 178 -1.08 -16.65 11.19
C THR A 178 -1.58 -16.03 12.50
N PRO A 179 -2.90 -15.81 12.69
CA PRO A 179 -3.41 -15.32 13.96
C PRO A 179 -3.15 -16.36 15.05
N GLY A 180 -2.86 -15.88 16.25
CA GLY A 180 -2.78 -16.72 17.44
C GLY A 180 -4.15 -17.01 18.04
N ASN A 181 -4.18 -17.35 19.33
CA ASN A 181 -5.41 -17.41 20.10
C ASN A 181 -6.12 -16.05 20.10
N ASP A 182 -7.45 -16.05 20.19
CA ASP A 182 -8.21 -14.81 20.39
C ASP A 182 -7.81 -14.15 21.73
N VAL A 183 -7.40 -12.90 21.63
CA VAL A 183 -6.99 -12.03 22.75
C VAL A 183 -7.81 -10.74 22.81
N THR A 184 -8.95 -10.68 22.10
CA THR A 184 -9.76 -9.44 21.94
C THR A 184 -10.17 -8.83 23.28
N GLY A 185 -10.57 -9.66 24.26
CA GLY A 185 -10.91 -9.18 25.61
C GLY A 185 -9.73 -8.56 26.37
N GLN A 186 -8.57 -9.21 26.34
CA GLN A 186 -7.34 -8.69 26.95
C GLN A 186 -6.88 -7.40 26.26
N CYS A 187 -6.96 -7.36 24.93
CA CYS A 187 -6.67 -6.17 24.12
C CYS A 187 -7.58 -4.98 24.46
N ALA A 188 -8.86 -5.22 24.74
CA ALA A 188 -9.80 -4.19 25.18
C ALA A 188 -9.49 -3.67 26.58
N ASN A 189 -9.16 -4.56 27.51
CA ASN A 189 -8.77 -4.18 28.88
C ASN A 189 -7.46 -3.37 28.91
N ALA A 190 -6.52 -3.70 28.00
CA ALA A 190 -5.22 -3.04 27.89
C ALA A 190 -5.25 -1.70 27.11
N SER A 191 -6.15 -1.54 26.13
CA SER A 191 -6.26 -0.31 25.33
C SER A 191 -7.70 0.21 25.30
N PRO A 192 -8.01 1.29 26.03
CA PRO A 192 -9.29 1.98 25.95
C PRO A 192 -9.64 2.46 24.54
N LEU A 193 -8.62 2.81 23.73
CA LEU A 193 -8.81 3.14 22.32
C LEU A 193 -9.33 1.91 21.55
N PHE A 194 -8.72 0.73 21.71
CA PHE A 194 -9.21 -0.49 21.08
C PHE A 194 -10.62 -0.88 21.57
N ALA A 195 -10.88 -0.76 22.87
CA ALA A 195 -12.20 -1.06 23.44
C ALA A 195 -13.33 -0.23 22.80
N SER A 196 -13.04 1.02 22.40
CA SER A 196 -14.01 1.90 21.71
C SER A 196 -14.00 1.79 20.17
N ASN A 197 -13.05 1.05 19.58
CA ASN A 197 -12.79 1.03 18.12
C ASN A 197 -12.46 -0.38 17.59
N MET A 198 -13.15 -1.41 18.09
CA MET A 198 -12.90 -2.83 17.74
C MET A 198 -13.12 -3.16 16.25
N ASN A 199 -13.83 -2.30 15.52
CA ASN A 199 -14.09 -2.43 14.07
C ASN A 199 -13.05 -1.69 13.21
N ASP A 200 -12.13 -0.97 13.84
CA ASP A 200 -11.19 -0.05 13.20
C ASP A 200 -9.72 -0.43 13.46
N LEU A 201 -9.53 -1.25 14.50
CA LEU A 201 -8.27 -1.81 14.92
C LEU A 201 -8.35 -3.34 14.95
N ILE A 202 -7.24 -4.00 14.62
CA ILE A 202 -7.02 -5.42 14.93
C ILE A 202 -5.94 -5.52 16.00
N CYS A 203 -6.11 -6.46 16.94
CA CYS A 203 -5.14 -6.69 18.01
C CYS A 203 -4.59 -8.13 17.97
N THR A 204 -3.34 -8.29 18.39
CA THR A 204 -2.70 -9.60 18.60
C THR A 204 -1.62 -9.52 19.67
N SER A 205 -1.26 -10.65 20.28
CA SER A 205 -0.04 -10.81 21.10
C SER A 205 1.12 -11.45 20.32
N GLN A 206 0.96 -11.70 19.01
CA GLN A 206 1.99 -12.27 18.16
C GLN A 206 3.15 -11.27 17.92
N THR A 207 4.34 -11.68 18.34
CA THR A 207 5.61 -10.97 18.15
C THR A 207 6.52 -11.69 17.15
N THR A 208 7.48 -10.96 16.58
CA THR A 208 8.60 -11.52 15.83
C THR A 208 9.94 -11.12 16.43
N VAL A 209 11.02 -11.85 16.12
CA VAL A 209 12.36 -11.57 16.66
C VAL A 209 12.99 -10.42 15.89
N SER A 210 13.41 -9.37 16.61
CA SER A 210 14.21 -8.29 16.04
C SER A 210 15.48 -8.86 15.41
N THR A 211 15.69 -8.52 14.14
CA THR A 211 16.90 -8.88 13.38
C THR A 211 17.95 -7.77 13.40
N SER A 212 17.76 -6.76 14.27
CA SER A 212 18.77 -5.74 14.57
C SER A 212 20.03 -6.37 15.16
N THR A 213 21.20 -5.97 14.67
CA THR A 213 22.47 -6.72 14.82
C THR A 213 23.09 -6.72 16.22
N ASN A 214 22.45 -6.09 17.22
CA ASN A 214 23.04 -5.83 18.53
C ASN A 214 22.80 -6.94 19.58
N GLY A 215 22.59 -8.18 19.13
CA GLY A 215 22.69 -9.40 19.97
C GLY A 215 21.57 -9.66 21.00
N GLY A 216 20.62 -8.74 21.18
CA GLY A 216 19.47 -8.92 22.07
C GLY A 216 18.24 -9.42 21.32
N SER A 217 17.64 -10.53 21.77
CA SER A 217 16.35 -11.02 21.28
C SER A 217 15.19 -10.15 21.80
N CYS A 218 15.06 -8.94 21.27
CA CYS A 218 13.87 -8.11 21.50
C CYS A 218 12.72 -8.59 20.61
N ALA A 219 11.56 -8.84 21.21
CA ALA A 219 10.36 -9.22 20.50
C ALA A 219 9.63 -7.95 20.00
N LEU A 220 9.43 -7.86 18.70
CA LEU A 220 8.82 -6.72 18.02
C LEU A 220 7.44 -7.09 17.44
N PRO A 221 6.53 -6.11 17.23
CA PRO A 221 5.34 -6.33 16.41
C PRO A 221 5.71 -6.75 14.99
N TYR A 222 4.76 -7.40 14.32
CA TYR A 222 4.74 -7.43 12.85
C TYR A 222 4.38 -6.03 12.32
N SER A 223 4.85 -5.67 11.14
CA SER A 223 4.74 -4.30 10.61
C SER A 223 3.43 -4.04 9.86
N SER A 224 2.81 -5.08 9.31
CA SER A 224 1.51 -5.02 8.64
C SER A 224 0.67 -6.28 8.82
N ILE A 225 -0.59 -6.19 8.42
CA ILE A 225 -1.51 -7.33 8.28
C ILE A 225 -2.10 -7.40 6.87
N TYR A 226 -2.32 -8.63 6.39
CA TYR A 226 -2.95 -8.92 5.09
C TYR A 226 -4.17 -9.81 5.29
N GLY A 227 -5.27 -9.52 4.59
CA GLY A 227 -6.46 -10.38 4.52
C GLY A 227 -6.38 -11.31 3.32
N ILE A 228 -6.78 -12.58 3.50
CA ILE A 228 -6.99 -13.52 2.39
C ILE A 228 -8.46 -13.55 2.01
N HIS A 229 -8.74 -13.37 0.71
CA HIS A 229 -10.01 -13.67 0.08
C HIS A 229 -9.75 -14.72 -1.01
N ASP A 230 -9.76 -16.01 -0.66
CA ASP A 230 -9.23 -17.12 -1.49
C ASP A 230 -9.71 -17.05 -2.97
N PRO A 231 -8.81 -16.84 -3.97
CA PRO A 231 -7.36 -17.07 -3.96
C PRO A 231 -6.48 -15.81 -3.86
N ASP A 232 -7.05 -14.66 -3.50
CA ASP A 232 -6.40 -13.35 -3.50
C ASP A 232 -5.94 -12.90 -2.10
N LEU A 233 -4.92 -12.04 -2.08
CA LEU A 233 -4.25 -11.55 -0.88
C LEU A 233 -4.02 -10.04 -1.03
N ALA A 234 -4.54 -9.25 -0.10
CA ALA A 234 -4.41 -7.79 -0.10
C ALA A 234 -4.01 -7.26 1.29
N ILE A 235 -3.32 -6.12 1.33
CA ILE A 235 -2.90 -5.53 2.62
C ILE A 235 -4.12 -4.92 3.31
N ALA A 236 -4.34 -5.29 4.56
CA ALA A 236 -5.51 -4.92 5.34
C ALA A 236 -5.21 -3.78 6.32
N GLY A 237 -3.99 -3.73 6.84
CA GLY A 237 -3.67 -2.89 8.00
C GLY A 237 -2.18 -2.68 8.23
N LEU A 238 -1.87 -1.62 8.96
CA LEU A 238 -0.51 -1.25 9.38
C LEU A 238 -0.41 -1.26 10.90
N TYR A 239 0.76 -1.65 11.42
CA TYR A 239 1.07 -1.49 12.83
C TYR A 239 0.92 -0.03 13.27
N SER A 240 0.24 0.19 14.40
CA SER A 240 0.01 1.52 14.98
C SER A 240 0.82 1.70 16.26
N HIS A 241 0.53 0.88 17.26
CA HIS A 241 1.14 0.95 18.58
C HIS A 241 1.07 -0.40 19.30
N SER A 242 1.85 -0.53 20.37
CA SER A 242 1.82 -1.65 21.30
C SER A 242 1.46 -1.13 22.69
N VAL A 243 0.66 -1.88 23.44
CA VAL A 243 0.51 -1.73 24.88
C VAL A 243 1.33 -2.83 25.56
N ILE A 244 2.22 -2.42 26.46
CA ILE A 244 3.19 -3.29 27.15
C ILE A 244 2.86 -3.31 28.64
N VAL A 245 2.73 -4.51 29.21
CA VAL A 245 2.69 -4.73 30.66
C VAL A 245 4.10 -5.16 31.09
N GLY A 246 4.85 -4.27 31.74
CA GLY A 246 6.24 -4.52 32.13
C GLY A 246 7.11 -3.26 32.13
N GLU A 247 8.43 -3.44 32.04
CA GLU A 247 9.42 -2.35 32.10
C GLU A 247 9.68 -1.69 30.73
N SER A 248 9.73 -2.49 29.66
CA SER A 248 10.05 -2.00 28.31
C SER A 248 9.61 -2.96 27.21
N LEU A 249 9.71 -2.51 25.95
CA LEU A 249 9.40 -3.32 24.76
C LEU A 249 10.16 -4.65 24.69
N CYS A 250 11.35 -4.73 25.29
CA CYS A 250 12.17 -5.95 25.33
C CYS A 250 12.13 -6.66 26.70
N LYS A 251 11.33 -6.16 27.65
CA LYS A 251 11.18 -6.67 29.02
C LYS A 251 9.73 -6.52 29.49
N TYR A 252 8.89 -7.46 29.08
CA TYR A 252 7.45 -7.45 29.37
C TYR A 252 6.97 -8.79 29.91
N THR A 253 5.87 -8.76 30.66
CA THR A 253 5.10 -9.96 31.03
C THR A 253 3.98 -10.21 30.03
N GLN A 254 3.39 -9.15 29.46
CA GLN A 254 2.38 -9.22 28.41
C GLN A 254 2.58 -8.08 27.41
N ILE A 255 2.28 -8.33 26.13
CA ILE A 255 2.32 -7.32 25.07
C ILE A 255 1.15 -7.52 24.11
N TYR A 256 0.56 -6.42 23.69
CA TYR A 256 -0.56 -6.36 22.76
C TYR A 256 -0.23 -5.36 21.66
N HIS A 257 -0.36 -5.77 20.40
CA HIS A 257 -0.04 -4.99 19.22
C HIS A 257 -1.31 -4.64 18.46
N TYR A 258 -1.48 -3.37 18.13
CA TYR A 258 -2.69 -2.83 17.51
C TYR A 258 -2.38 -2.33 16.10
N TYR A 259 -3.23 -2.71 15.15
CA TYR A 259 -3.08 -2.46 13.71
C TYR A 259 -4.28 -1.69 13.20
N ILE A 260 -4.05 -0.58 12.51
CA ILE A 260 -5.11 0.24 11.91
C ILE A 260 -5.59 -0.41 10.62
N LEU A 261 -6.91 -0.56 10.47
CA LEU A 261 -7.54 -1.03 9.23
C LEU A 261 -7.53 0.07 8.17
N LEU A 262 -6.89 -0.19 7.03
CA LEU A 262 -6.71 0.79 5.94
C LEU A 262 -8.02 1.09 5.20
N SER A 263 -8.99 0.17 5.23
CA SER A 263 -10.33 0.36 4.62
C SER A 263 -11.02 1.62 5.09
N ASN A 264 -10.86 1.96 6.37
CA ASN A 264 -11.59 3.06 7.00
C ASN A 264 -11.04 4.45 6.60
N TYR A 265 -9.89 4.49 5.92
CA TYR A 265 -9.18 5.70 5.52
C TYR A 265 -9.10 5.91 4.01
N LEU A 266 -9.73 5.03 3.21
CA LEU A 266 -9.66 5.06 1.74
C LEU A 266 -10.12 6.39 1.14
N GLU A 267 -11.22 6.94 1.64
CA GLU A 267 -11.78 8.21 1.15
C GLU A 267 -10.89 9.40 1.54
N TRP A 268 -10.41 9.45 2.78
CA TRP A 268 -9.46 10.47 3.24
C TRP A 268 -8.15 10.42 2.42
N GLY A 269 -7.55 9.25 2.28
CA GLY A 269 -6.32 9.08 1.51
C GLY A 269 -6.53 9.37 0.02
N GLY A 270 -7.72 9.08 -0.51
CA GLY A 270 -8.11 9.42 -1.87
C GLY A 270 -8.19 10.93 -2.11
N ASP A 271 -8.79 11.67 -1.17
CA ASP A 271 -8.80 13.14 -1.22
C ASP A 271 -7.39 13.72 -1.08
N VAL A 272 -6.57 13.24 -0.14
CA VAL A 272 -5.18 13.70 0.00
C VAL A 272 -4.35 13.37 -1.25
N ALA A 273 -4.57 12.20 -1.86
CA ALA A 273 -3.90 11.78 -3.09
C ALA A 273 -4.37 12.55 -4.33
N LYS A 274 -5.63 13.02 -4.33
CA LYS A 274 -6.41 13.41 -5.53
C LYS A 274 -6.43 12.27 -6.57
N SER A 275 -6.70 11.06 -6.08
CA SER A 275 -6.68 9.79 -6.83
C SER A 275 -7.52 8.74 -6.11
N THR A 276 -8.24 7.91 -6.85
CA THR A 276 -8.90 6.73 -6.29
C THR A 276 -7.88 5.78 -5.65
N ILE A 277 -8.20 5.25 -4.46
CA ILE A 277 -7.50 4.15 -3.82
C ILE A 277 -8.41 2.91 -3.92
N TYR A 278 -7.88 1.83 -4.50
CA TYR A 278 -8.69 0.65 -4.80
C TYR A 278 -8.74 -0.30 -3.59
N LEU A 279 -9.94 -0.80 -3.31
CA LEU A 279 -10.21 -1.85 -2.33
C LEU A 279 -10.47 -3.19 -3.01
N TYR A 280 -10.37 -4.26 -2.23
CA TYR A 280 -10.76 -5.61 -2.57
C TYR A 280 -11.79 -6.10 -1.55
N VAL A 281 -12.91 -6.65 -2.03
CA VAL A 281 -13.97 -7.29 -1.25
C VAL A 281 -14.49 -8.52 -1.98
N ALA A 282 -15.01 -9.50 -1.24
CA ALA A 282 -15.74 -10.63 -1.83
C ALA A 282 -17.25 -10.40 -1.79
N ASP A 283 -17.75 -9.78 -0.72
CA ASP A 283 -19.14 -9.36 -0.61
C ASP A 283 -19.39 -8.09 -1.44
N MET A 284 -20.08 -8.27 -2.56
CA MET A 284 -20.54 -7.20 -3.45
C MET A 284 -21.55 -6.23 -2.82
N THR A 285 -22.12 -6.56 -1.66
CA THR A 285 -23.02 -5.68 -0.90
C THR A 285 -22.29 -4.83 0.13
N TYR A 286 -20.99 -5.07 0.37
CA TYR A 286 -20.18 -4.25 1.26
C TYR A 286 -20.10 -2.81 0.76
N VAL A 287 -20.52 -1.88 1.63
CA VAL A 287 -20.36 -0.45 1.42
C VAL A 287 -19.18 0.03 2.26
N ASN A 288 -18.16 0.54 1.58
CA ASN A 288 -17.00 1.12 2.26
C ASN A 288 -17.38 2.38 3.05
N ASN A 289 -16.55 2.73 4.03
CA ASN A 289 -16.65 4.02 4.71
C ASN A 289 -16.23 5.15 3.75
N ASN A 290 -17.22 5.88 3.23
CA ASN A 290 -17.06 6.98 2.29
C ASN A 290 -17.01 8.35 2.99
N ASN A 291 -16.54 8.40 4.24
CA ASN A 291 -16.36 9.66 4.97
C ASN A 291 -14.89 10.12 4.89
N PRO A 292 -14.55 11.19 4.14
CA PRO A 292 -13.19 11.74 4.12
C PRO A 292 -12.79 12.34 5.48
N ASN A 293 -13.77 12.59 6.35
CA ASN A 293 -13.59 13.08 7.71
C ASN A 293 -13.80 11.98 8.77
N TYR A 294 -13.58 10.71 8.41
CA TYR A 294 -13.64 9.60 9.37
C TYR A 294 -12.71 9.85 10.57
N SER A 295 -13.11 9.38 11.75
CA SER A 295 -12.29 9.41 12.95
C SER A 295 -12.66 8.28 13.89
N MET A 296 -11.63 7.67 14.48
CA MET A 296 -11.76 6.86 15.68
C MET A 296 -12.37 7.66 16.84
N VAL A 297 -13.08 6.95 17.73
CA VAL A 297 -13.61 7.45 19.00
C VAL A 297 -12.47 7.50 20.01
N ILE A 298 -12.07 8.72 20.42
CA ILE A 298 -11.07 8.90 21.47
C ILE A 298 -11.76 8.75 22.83
N SER A 299 -11.51 7.66 23.54
CA SER A 299 -12.03 7.44 24.88
C SER A 299 -11.12 8.08 25.93
N GLY A 300 -11.71 8.88 26.82
CA GLY A 300 -10.98 9.51 27.94
C GLY A 300 -10.64 8.56 29.10
N GLY A 301 -10.74 7.24 28.89
CA GLY A 301 -10.44 6.25 29.91
C GLY A 301 -8.94 6.00 30.01
N SER A 302 -8.42 5.87 31.23
CA SER A 302 -7.08 5.32 31.47
C SER A 302 -7.07 3.81 31.18
N SER A 303 -5.94 3.27 30.73
CA SER A 303 -5.73 1.81 30.70
C SER A 303 -5.97 1.23 32.09
N SER A 304 -6.72 0.14 32.19
CA SER A 304 -6.97 -0.56 33.45
C SER A 304 -5.73 -1.27 34.00
N ILE A 305 -4.73 -1.46 33.15
CA ILE A 305 -3.47 -2.14 33.43
C ILE A 305 -2.36 -1.09 33.40
N GLY A 306 -1.50 -1.05 34.42
CA GLY A 306 -0.34 -0.15 34.46
C GLY A 306 0.65 -0.49 33.35
N SER A 307 0.51 0.20 32.22
CA SER A 307 1.10 -0.20 30.95
C SER A 307 1.80 0.97 30.23
N ILE A 308 2.77 0.62 29.39
CA ILE A 308 3.52 1.55 28.55
C ILE A 308 2.98 1.42 27.12
N VAL A 309 2.60 2.54 26.51
CA VAL A 309 2.19 2.59 25.10
C VAL A 309 3.36 3.07 24.26
N VAL A 310 3.73 2.30 23.23
CA VAL A 310 4.83 2.64 22.30
C VAL A 310 4.40 2.47 20.86
N GLY A 311 5.05 3.19 19.94
CA GLY A 311 4.83 3.04 18.50
C GLY A 311 5.89 3.77 17.70
N GLY A 312 5.68 3.93 16.39
CA GLY A 312 6.61 4.60 15.48
C GLY A 312 7.79 3.69 15.13
N ASP A 313 8.97 4.28 15.01
CA ASP A 313 10.20 3.53 14.70
C ASP A 313 10.77 2.84 15.96
N LEU A 314 10.54 1.53 16.03
CA LEU A 314 11.03 0.64 17.08
C LEU A 314 12.47 0.14 16.83
N SER A 315 13.08 0.48 15.68
CA SER A 315 14.44 0.06 15.36
C SER A 315 15.52 0.99 15.94
N GLY A 316 15.23 2.30 16.02
CA GLY A 316 16.09 3.31 16.62
C GLY A 316 15.95 3.47 18.13
N ASN A 317 14.90 2.90 18.74
CA ASN A 317 14.69 2.98 20.19
C ASN A 317 15.69 2.09 20.93
N SER A 318 16.72 2.73 21.50
CA SER A 318 17.56 2.17 22.56
C SER A 318 16.67 1.49 23.61
N PRO A 319 17.04 0.30 24.17
CA PRO A 319 16.13 -0.60 24.91
C PRO A 319 15.52 -0.06 26.21
N ASN A 320 15.80 1.19 26.54
CA ASN A 320 15.17 1.95 27.60
C ASN A 320 14.58 3.26 27.02
N PRO A 321 13.42 3.20 26.33
CA PRO A 321 12.63 4.40 26.14
C PRO A 321 12.30 4.91 27.55
N THR A 322 12.93 6.01 27.94
CA THR A 322 12.59 6.68 29.20
C THR A 322 11.10 6.95 29.12
N LEU A 323 10.31 6.35 30.04
CA LEU A 323 8.87 6.56 30.04
C LEU A 323 8.64 8.07 29.96
N PRO A 324 7.72 8.55 29.09
CA PRO A 324 7.34 9.94 29.10
C PRO A 324 6.85 10.23 30.52
N THR A 325 7.72 10.85 31.32
CA THR A 325 7.47 11.13 32.72
C THR A 325 6.32 12.10 32.70
N SER A 326 5.11 11.64 33.06
CA SER A 326 3.85 12.34 32.83
C SER A 326 3.97 13.79 33.24
N SER A 327 4.26 14.64 32.25
CA SER A 327 4.79 15.96 32.53
C SER A 327 3.66 16.78 33.10
N ALA A 328 3.95 17.49 34.19
CA ALA A 328 2.94 18.10 35.03
C ALA A 328 1.95 18.95 34.22
N THR A 329 0.70 18.95 34.69
CA THR A 329 -0.39 19.80 34.22
C THR A 329 0.12 21.19 33.81
N PRO A 330 -0.14 21.65 32.57
CA PRO A 330 0.49 22.85 32.03
C PRO A 330 0.09 24.08 32.85
N THR A 331 0.99 24.51 33.73
CA THR A 331 0.80 25.73 34.52
C THR A 331 1.20 26.92 33.66
N SER A 332 0.22 27.75 33.30
CA SER A 332 0.35 28.84 32.34
C SER A 332 1.24 29.98 32.86
N THR A 333 2.56 29.82 32.79
CA THR A 333 3.53 30.87 33.14
C THR A 333 3.86 31.73 31.93
N THR A 334 3.37 32.97 31.96
CA THR A 334 3.53 33.97 30.90
C THR A 334 4.98 34.46 30.82
N SER A 335 5.78 33.87 29.94
CA SER A 335 7.19 34.26 29.75
C SER A 335 7.32 35.41 28.74
N GLN A 336 7.87 36.53 29.21
CA GLN A 336 8.14 37.74 28.44
C GLN A 336 9.28 37.53 27.41
N PRO A 337 9.21 38.06 26.18
CA PRO A 337 10.23 37.83 25.16
C PRO A 337 11.48 38.71 25.36
N THR A 338 12.65 38.08 25.46
CA THR A 338 13.96 38.76 25.44
C THR A 338 14.52 38.78 24.03
N ALA A 339 14.70 39.98 23.45
CA ALA A 339 15.29 40.14 22.13
C ALA A 339 16.78 39.75 22.11
N THR A 340 17.21 38.98 21.11
CA THR A 340 18.63 38.63 20.91
C THR A 340 19.09 39.04 19.51
N THR A 341 20.20 39.79 19.46
CA THR A 341 20.72 40.46 18.25
C THR A 341 21.36 39.53 17.22
N THR A 342 21.06 39.79 15.95
CA THR A 342 21.68 39.18 14.77
C THR A 342 23.16 39.54 14.64
N LYS A 343 24.00 38.59 14.20
CA LYS A 343 25.39 38.87 13.80
C LYS A 343 25.71 38.22 12.46
N ALA A 344 25.91 39.03 11.44
CA ALA A 344 26.31 38.57 10.11
C ALA A 344 27.82 38.25 10.06
N SER A 345 28.20 37.28 9.23
CA SER A 345 29.60 37.03 8.89
C SER A 345 29.71 36.67 7.41
N SER A 346 30.50 37.47 6.68
CA SER A 346 30.79 37.34 5.26
C SER A 346 32.21 36.83 5.04
N SER A 347 32.41 35.88 4.11
CA SER A 347 33.74 35.63 3.53
C SER A 347 33.63 35.05 2.12
N ALA A 348 34.30 35.66 1.16
CA ALA A 348 34.49 35.17 -0.21
C ALA A 348 35.78 34.33 -0.33
N THR A 349 36.04 33.72 -1.51
CA THR A 349 37.29 33.88 -2.32
C THR A 349 37.59 32.70 -3.28
N ALA A 350 38.13 33.05 -4.46
CA ALA A 350 38.84 32.24 -5.48
C ALA A 350 38.08 31.10 -6.19
N THR A 351 38.03 30.96 -7.53
CA THR A 351 39.03 31.15 -8.62
C THR A 351 40.05 30.02 -8.73
N ASN A 352 40.01 29.26 -9.83
CA ASN A 352 41.15 28.50 -10.36
C ASN A 352 41.00 28.26 -11.88
N THR A 353 42.11 27.94 -12.54
CA THR A 353 42.39 28.34 -13.94
C THR A 353 43.00 27.18 -14.75
N SER A 354 42.87 27.23 -16.09
CA SER A 354 43.68 26.50 -17.11
C SER A 354 43.52 24.94 -17.14
N SER A 355 43.83 24.18 -18.20
CA SER A 355 44.81 24.37 -19.29
C SER A 355 44.42 23.71 -20.64
N ALA A 356 45.21 23.99 -21.68
CA ALA A 356 45.05 23.52 -23.07
C ALA A 356 45.43 22.04 -23.34
N SER A 357 44.92 21.49 -24.46
CA SER A 357 45.54 20.50 -25.38
C SER A 357 44.50 20.02 -26.41
N SER A 358 44.81 19.62 -27.65
CA SER A 358 45.98 19.85 -28.53
C SER A 358 45.60 19.60 -30.02
N SER A 359 46.53 19.78 -30.96
CA SER A 359 46.33 19.67 -32.43
C SER A 359 46.55 18.26 -33.00
N GLY A 360 45.83 17.91 -34.07
CA GLY A 360 46.08 16.71 -34.88
C GLY A 360 45.59 16.84 -36.33
N GLN A 361 46.33 17.54 -37.18
CA GLN A 361 46.10 17.56 -38.63
C GLN A 361 46.74 16.32 -39.28
N ASN A 362 46.00 15.64 -40.16
CA ASN A 362 46.59 14.76 -41.17
C ASN A 362 45.89 15.02 -42.51
N SER A 363 46.66 15.52 -43.47
CA SER A 363 46.23 15.82 -44.84
C SER A 363 46.54 14.65 -45.75
N THR A 364 45.52 14.08 -46.39
CA THR A 364 45.71 13.09 -47.47
C THR A 364 44.97 13.55 -48.71
N SER A 365 45.71 14.03 -49.70
CA SER A 365 45.17 14.49 -50.98
C SER A 365 44.76 13.30 -51.86
N GLY A 366 43.47 13.16 -52.13
CA GLY A 366 42.93 12.22 -53.12
C GLY A 366 41.85 12.92 -53.95
N GLY A 367 42.16 13.20 -55.22
CA GLY A 367 41.19 13.81 -56.16
C GLY A 367 39.99 12.88 -56.35
N MET A 368 38.83 13.28 -55.82
CA MET A 368 37.65 12.43 -55.75
C MET A 368 36.59 12.90 -56.74
N ASN A 369 36.14 11.98 -57.61
CA ASN A 369 35.23 12.28 -58.71
C ASN A 369 33.87 12.82 -58.21
N ILE A 370 33.63 14.12 -58.46
CA ILE A 370 32.48 14.91 -57.97
C ILE A 370 31.12 14.25 -58.28
N GLY A 371 31.01 13.47 -59.35
CA GLY A 371 29.77 12.78 -59.75
C GLY A 371 29.21 11.77 -58.73
N ILE A 372 30.05 11.14 -57.90
CA ILE A 372 29.58 10.14 -56.93
C ILE A 372 29.00 10.80 -55.65
N ILE A 373 29.51 11.97 -55.28
CA ILE A 373 29.15 12.67 -54.03
C ILE A 373 27.66 13.05 -54.02
N LEU A 374 27.14 13.52 -55.17
CA LEU A 374 25.73 13.90 -55.31
C LEU A 374 24.77 12.71 -55.12
N LEU A 375 25.16 11.51 -55.55
CA LEU A 375 24.36 10.30 -55.38
C LEU A 375 24.31 9.85 -53.91
N ILE A 376 25.44 9.93 -53.19
CA ILE A 376 25.50 9.60 -51.76
C ILE A 376 24.64 10.55 -50.92
N ILE A 377 24.68 11.87 -51.21
CA ILE A 377 23.86 12.87 -50.52
C ILE A 377 22.36 12.57 -50.70
N GLY A 378 21.93 12.18 -51.92
CA GLY A 378 20.54 11.79 -52.19
C GLY A 378 20.08 10.59 -51.35
N ILE A 379 20.92 9.57 -51.21
CA ILE A 379 20.61 8.38 -50.39
C ILE A 379 20.53 8.73 -48.90
N ILE A 380 21.44 9.55 -48.38
CA ILE A 380 21.43 9.97 -46.97
C ILE A 380 20.16 10.77 -46.64
N LEU A 381 19.74 11.70 -47.51
CA LEU A 381 18.49 12.45 -47.32
C LEU A 381 17.26 11.53 -47.35
N LEU A 382 17.23 10.52 -48.23
CA LEU A 382 16.15 9.53 -48.28
C LEU A 382 16.07 8.72 -46.97
N ILE A 383 17.20 8.26 -46.44
CA ILE A 383 17.26 7.50 -45.18
C ILE A 383 16.79 8.37 -44.00
N LEU A 384 17.22 9.63 -43.92
CA LEU A 384 16.79 10.57 -42.89
C LEU A 384 15.27 10.84 -42.95
N ALA A 385 14.70 10.99 -44.15
CA ALA A 385 13.26 11.13 -44.33
C ALA A 385 12.48 9.90 -43.85
N ILE A 386 12.96 8.69 -44.13
CA ILE A 386 12.36 7.43 -43.67
C ILE A 386 12.42 7.33 -42.13
N ILE A 387 13.57 7.65 -41.51
CA ILE A 387 13.72 7.64 -40.05
C ILE A 387 12.77 8.66 -39.41
N ALA A 388 12.70 9.89 -39.92
CA ALA A 388 11.79 10.92 -39.44
C ALA A 388 10.32 10.48 -39.53
N TYR A 389 9.92 9.86 -40.65
CA TYR A 389 8.57 9.31 -40.83
C TYR A 389 8.25 8.18 -39.84
N LEU A 390 9.18 7.26 -39.59
CA LEU A 390 9.00 6.17 -38.63
C LEU A 390 8.90 6.69 -37.18
N LEU A 391 9.69 7.69 -36.82
CA LEU A 391 9.61 8.37 -35.52
C LEU A 391 8.27 9.11 -35.37
N TYR A 392 7.84 9.85 -36.40
CA TYR A 392 6.53 10.53 -36.43
C TYR A 392 5.38 9.54 -36.27
N ARG A 393 5.40 8.41 -37.00
CA ARG A 393 4.39 7.34 -36.89
C ARG A 393 4.34 6.73 -35.49
N ARG A 394 5.50 6.49 -34.86
CA ARG A 394 5.57 6.05 -33.44
C ARG A 394 5.05 7.10 -32.47
N TYR A 395 5.34 8.38 -32.70
CA TYR A 395 4.91 9.47 -31.84
C TYR A 395 3.39 9.70 -31.92
N LYS A 396 2.79 9.62 -33.12
CA LYS A 396 1.35 9.73 -33.32
C LYS A 396 0.59 8.63 -32.56
N LYS A 397 0.98 7.36 -32.70
CA LYS A 397 0.32 6.24 -32.00
C LYS A 397 0.38 6.40 -30.47
N ARG A 398 1.47 6.97 -29.93
CA ARG A 398 1.59 7.29 -28.49
C ARG A 398 0.70 8.44 -28.02
N ARG A 399 0.33 9.39 -28.90
CA ARG A 399 -0.63 10.45 -28.56
C ARG A 399 -2.06 9.91 -28.50
N GLU A 400 -2.44 9.05 -29.44
CA GLU A 400 -3.75 8.39 -29.46
C GLU A 400 -3.95 7.53 -28.20
N GLN A 401 -2.94 6.73 -27.80
CA GLN A 401 -2.99 5.97 -26.53
C GLN A 401 -3.12 6.89 -25.31
N ARG A 402 -2.31 7.95 -25.20
CA ARG A 402 -2.41 8.90 -24.08
C ARG A 402 -3.76 9.63 -24.00
N GLN A 403 -4.44 9.86 -25.12
CA GLN A 403 -5.78 10.44 -25.10
C GLN A 403 -6.83 9.42 -24.66
N MET A 404 -6.70 8.14 -25.04
CA MET A 404 -7.53 7.06 -24.49
C MET A 404 -7.32 6.92 -22.97
N ASP A 405 -6.07 6.80 -22.51
CA ASP A 405 -5.73 6.67 -21.09
C ASP A 405 -6.29 7.86 -20.24
N LEU A 406 -6.25 9.08 -20.78
CA LEU A 406 -6.79 10.28 -20.13
C LEU A 406 -8.32 10.36 -20.15
N MET A 407 -8.98 9.83 -21.19
CA MET A 407 -10.44 9.74 -21.23
C MET A 407 -10.95 8.64 -20.30
N GLU A 408 -10.26 7.51 -20.22
CA GLU A 408 -10.55 6.38 -19.31
C GLU A 408 -10.40 6.80 -17.84
N MET A 409 -9.30 7.47 -17.48
CA MET A 409 -9.13 8.03 -16.12
C MET A 409 -10.20 9.07 -15.75
N ASN A 410 -10.80 9.77 -16.72
CA ASN A 410 -11.81 10.79 -16.45
C ASN A 410 -13.25 10.23 -16.47
N SER A 411 -13.53 9.09 -17.13
CA SER A 411 -14.83 8.42 -17.06
C SER A 411 -15.02 7.65 -15.75
N ASP A 412 -13.94 7.11 -15.18
CA ASP A 412 -14.00 6.30 -13.96
C ASP A 412 -14.31 7.11 -12.69
N TYR A 413 -14.00 8.42 -12.69
CA TYR A 413 -14.23 9.30 -11.55
C TYR A 413 -15.72 9.47 -11.18
N GLY A 414 -16.65 9.10 -12.06
CA GLY A 414 -18.11 9.19 -11.84
C GLY A 414 -18.85 7.88 -11.59
N ARG A 415 -18.21 6.71 -11.78
CA ARG A 415 -18.86 5.36 -11.64
C ARG A 415 -17.96 4.24 -11.09
N GLY A 416 -16.66 4.47 -10.95
CA GLY A 416 -15.65 3.41 -10.83
C GLY A 416 -15.68 2.54 -9.57
N ALA A 417 -16.40 2.92 -8.51
CA ALA A 417 -16.44 2.15 -7.26
C ALA A 417 -17.35 0.91 -7.31
N GLN A 418 -18.30 0.82 -8.25
CA GLN A 418 -19.25 -0.31 -8.33
C GLN A 418 -19.27 -1.03 -9.68
N ASP A 419 -19.08 -0.35 -10.82
CA ASP A 419 -19.27 -0.99 -12.13
C ASP A 419 -18.14 -1.98 -12.53
N PHE A 420 -16.93 -1.84 -11.99
CA PHE A 420 -15.78 -2.66 -12.44
C PHE A 420 -15.80 -4.12 -11.99
N ILE A 421 -16.47 -4.48 -10.89
CA ILE A 421 -16.52 -5.88 -10.43
C ILE A 421 -17.52 -6.71 -11.26
N ARG A 422 -18.39 -6.06 -12.05
CA ARG A 422 -19.43 -6.75 -12.84
C ARG A 422 -18.93 -7.39 -14.14
N ALA A 423 -17.73 -7.05 -14.61
CA ALA A 423 -17.27 -7.40 -15.96
C ALA A 423 -16.63 -8.79 -16.12
N SER A 424 -16.28 -9.49 -15.02
CA SER A 424 -15.57 -10.79 -15.10
C SER A 424 -16.29 -11.99 -14.49
N TYR A 425 -17.45 -11.79 -13.84
CA TYR A 425 -18.38 -12.88 -13.55
C TYR A 425 -19.44 -12.94 -14.64
N GLY A 426 -19.43 -14.04 -15.40
CA GLY A 426 -20.23 -14.20 -16.61
C GLY A 426 -21.71 -13.91 -16.39
N THR A 427 -22.29 -13.08 -17.26
CA THR A 427 -23.72 -12.79 -17.28
C THR A 427 -24.51 -13.97 -17.80
N ASP A 428 -24.76 -14.98 -16.96
CA ASP A 428 -25.84 -15.94 -17.19
C ASP A 428 -27.18 -15.24 -16.88
N LYS A 429 -27.63 -14.43 -17.84
CA LYS A 429 -28.94 -13.76 -17.80
C LYS A 429 -30.04 -14.74 -18.22
N SER A 430 -30.35 -15.70 -17.37
CA SER A 430 -31.57 -16.51 -17.51
C SER A 430 -32.26 -16.76 -16.17
N ALA A 431 -33.58 -16.53 -16.17
CA ALA A 431 -34.53 -16.88 -15.10
C ALA A 431 -34.31 -16.30 -13.69
N PHE A 432 -34.70 -15.04 -13.49
CA PHE A 432 -35.46 -14.70 -12.26
C PHE A 432 -36.60 -13.72 -12.57
N ASN A 433 -37.73 -14.30 -12.99
CA ASN A 433 -39.01 -13.59 -13.15
C ASN A 433 -40.05 -14.38 -12.37
N GLY A 434 -40.53 -13.84 -11.24
CA GLY A 434 -41.32 -14.61 -10.28
C GLY A 434 -41.42 -13.90 -8.93
N GLY A 435 -42.11 -12.77 -8.89
CA GLY A 435 -42.33 -12.04 -7.65
C GLY A 435 -43.33 -12.73 -6.72
N LYS A 436 -43.19 -12.49 -5.41
CA LYS A 436 -44.30 -12.53 -4.44
C LYS A 436 -43.99 -11.55 -3.32
N HIS A 437 -44.79 -10.49 -3.23
CA HIS A 437 -44.77 -9.58 -2.08
C HIS A 437 -45.18 -10.35 -0.81
N LEU A 438 -44.32 -10.35 0.21
CA LEU A 438 -44.73 -10.59 1.59
C LEU A 438 -44.74 -9.25 2.33
N ASN A 439 -45.94 -8.81 2.66
CA ASN A 439 -46.23 -7.51 3.26
C ASN A 439 -46.34 -7.66 4.78
N THR A 440 -45.20 -7.66 5.48
CA THR A 440 -45.16 -7.80 6.94
C THR A 440 -45.33 -6.44 7.61
N ARG A 441 -46.57 -6.08 7.95
CA ARG A 441 -46.84 -4.94 8.86
C ARG A 441 -46.34 -5.27 10.26
N ILE A 442 -45.30 -4.58 10.70
CA ILE A 442 -44.90 -4.55 12.11
C ILE A 442 -45.78 -3.53 12.84
N ASN A 443 -46.72 -4.01 13.67
CA ASN A 443 -47.42 -3.16 14.63
C ASN A 443 -46.51 -2.93 15.84
N LEU A 444 -45.95 -1.72 15.96
CA LEU A 444 -45.35 -1.25 17.20
C LEU A 444 -46.47 -0.89 18.18
N ARG A 445 -46.71 -1.76 19.17
CA ARG A 445 -47.55 -1.45 20.33
C ARG A 445 -46.65 -0.97 21.46
N SER A 446 -46.85 0.27 21.90
CA SER A 446 -46.17 0.84 23.04
C SER A 446 -46.85 0.39 24.34
N ASP A 447 -46.17 -0.45 25.12
CA ASP A 447 -46.55 -0.68 26.52
C ASP A 447 -45.48 -0.02 27.41
N GLN A 448 -45.80 1.21 27.84
CA GLN A 448 -45.03 1.98 28.82
C GLN A 448 -45.93 2.22 30.03
N GLU A 449 -45.82 1.40 31.09
CA GLU A 449 -46.31 1.76 32.41
C GLU A 449 -45.79 0.84 33.52
N ARG A 450 -45.54 1.43 34.70
CA ARG A 450 -45.33 0.80 36.04
C ARG A 450 -44.15 -0.18 36.15
N HIS A 451 -43.15 0.13 36.98
CA HIS A 451 -43.30 0.01 38.44
C HIS A 451 -42.46 1.03 39.24
N SER A 452 -43.08 1.59 40.28
CA SER A 452 -42.40 2.24 41.40
C SER A 452 -43.21 1.96 42.68
N GLU A 453 -42.78 0.96 43.45
CA GLU A 453 -43.09 0.76 44.88
C GLU A 453 -42.46 -0.57 45.32
N TYR A 454 -41.27 -0.52 45.92
CA TYR A 454 -40.89 -1.05 47.24
C TYR A 454 -39.38 -0.94 47.46
#